data_AF-A0A2H9NUM2-F1
#
_entry.id   AF-A0A2H9NUM2-F1
#
_cell.length_a   1.000
_cell.length_b   1.000
_cell.length_c   1.000
_cell.angle_alpha   90.00
_cell.angle_beta   90.00
_cell.angle_gamma   90.00
#
_symmetry.space_group_name_H-M   'P 1'
#
loop_
_entity.id
_entity.type
_entity.pdbx_description
1 polymer ?
#
loop_
_entity_poly.entity_id
_entity_poly.type
_entity_poly.pdbx_seq_one_letter_code
_entity_poly.pdbx_strand_id
1 'polypeptide(L)'
;MALKNSDMIQLDGIREQAGPEGLNLMRKLLYSPLELTDEQRVQASLLFSHYFGGRIQVASTMPFCGCTLNIGYTPRVADPCRAIAADADTAPIYTGYGNRIAVLSNGTRPLGLGNYLSKHGTPIGALPIMEGKAGLFKYLGDVDAVP
;
A
#
# COMPACT_ATOMS: atom_id res chain seq x y z
N MET A 1 -3.64 -21.37 -10.63
CA MET A 1 -5.04 -21.63 -11.03
C MET A 1 -5.69 -20.27 -11.19
N ALA A 2 -5.89 -19.80 -12.42
CA ALA A 2 -6.47 -18.48 -12.67
C ALA A 2 -7.97 -18.54 -12.37
N LEU A 3 -8.46 -17.66 -11.49
CA LEU A 3 -9.89 -17.49 -11.21
C LEU A 3 -10.61 -17.20 -12.55
N LYS A 4 -11.66 -17.97 -12.85
CA LYS A 4 -12.45 -17.76 -14.08
C LYS A 4 -13.27 -16.48 -13.90
N ASN A 5 -13.58 -15.79 -14.99
CA ASN A 5 -14.38 -14.56 -15.00
C ASN A 5 -15.78 -14.70 -14.34
N SER A 6 -16.25 -15.93 -14.09
CA SER A 6 -17.48 -16.25 -13.35
C SER A 6 -17.35 -16.12 -11.82
N ASP A 7 -16.12 -16.06 -11.29
CA ASP A 7 -15.83 -16.02 -9.84
C ASP A 7 -15.57 -14.58 -9.35
N MET A 8 -15.84 -13.59 -10.21
CA MET A 8 -15.88 -12.18 -9.80
C MET A 8 -17.04 -12.00 -8.81
N ILE A 9 -16.72 -12.16 -7.52
CA ILE A 9 -17.53 -11.68 -6.41
C ILE A 9 -17.92 -10.25 -6.78
N GLN A 10 -19.23 -10.03 -7.02
CA GLN A 10 -19.75 -8.73 -7.44
C GLN A 10 -19.26 -7.67 -6.46
N LEU A 11 -18.46 -6.72 -6.96
CA LEU A 11 -17.91 -5.61 -6.18
C LEU A 11 -19.01 -4.82 -5.44
N ASP A 12 -20.23 -4.82 -6.01
CA ASP A 12 -21.42 -4.20 -5.44
C ASP A 12 -21.80 -4.80 -4.08
N GLY A 13 -21.55 -6.10 -3.85
CA GLY A 13 -21.83 -6.78 -2.59
C GLY A 13 -20.79 -6.54 -1.49
N ILE A 14 -19.55 -6.16 -1.82
CA ILE A 14 -18.47 -6.01 -0.82
C ILE A 14 -18.73 -4.82 0.13
N ARG A 15 -19.37 -3.75 -0.38
CA ARG A 15 -19.78 -2.59 0.44
C ARG A 15 -20.87 -2.94 1.47
N GLU A 16 -21.81 -3.80 1.11
CA GLU A 16 -22.86 -4.29 2.02
C GLU A 16 -22.33 -5.40 2.97
N GLN A 17 -21.30 -6.15 2.55
CA GLN A 17 -20.71 -7.24 3.31
C GLN A 17 -19.75 -6.82 4.43
N ALA A 18 -19.40 -5.53 4.57
CA ALA A 18 -18.64 -5.02 5.71
C ALA A 18 -19.43 -4.97 7.04
N GLY A 19 -20.63 -5.58 7.09
CA GLY A 19 -21.41 -5.79 8.30
C GLY A 19 -20.81 -6.84 9.26
N PRO A 20 -21.55 -7.22 10.33
CA PRO A 20 -21.09 -8.15 11.36
C PRO A 20 -20.59 -9.50 10.81
N GLU A 21 -21.20 -9.99 9.73
CA GLU A 21 -20.79 -11.24 9.09
C GLU A 21 -19.43 -11.14 8.39
N GLY A 22 -19.17 -10.06 7.65
CA GLY A 22 -17.86 -9.85 7.03
C GLY A 22 -16.75 -9.61 8.04
N LEU A 23 -17.04 -8.87 9.13
CA LEU A 23 -16.11 -8.74 10.25
C LEU A 23 -15.78 -10.10 10.88
N ASN A 24 -16.79 -10.97 11.04
CA ASN A 24 -16.58 -12.32 11.55
C ASN A 24 -15.75 -13.18 10.59
N LEU A 25 -15.97 -13.07 9.28
CA LEU A 25 -15.18 -13.75 8.26
C LEU A 25 -13.71 -13.31 8.28
N MET A 26 -13.47 -12.00 8.36
CA MET A 26 -12.13 -11.43 8.51
C MET A 26 -11.45 -11.89 9.81
N ARG A 27 -12.17 -11.90 10.93
CA ARG A 27 -11.67 -12.42 12.21
C ARG A 27 -11.28 -13.90 12.10
N LYS A 28 -12.14 -14.74 11.48
CA LYS A 28 -11.84 -16.16 11.27
C LYS A 28 -10.60 -16.37 10.40
N LEU A 29 -10.40 -15.54 9.37
CA LEU A 29 -9.19 -15.62 8.54
C LEU A 29 -7.92 -15.40 9.36
N LEU A 30 -7.95 -14.50 10.35
CA LEU A 30 -6.80 -14.22 11.22
C LEU A 30 -6.55 -15.31 12.27
N TYR A 31 -7.61 -15.78 12.94
CA TYR A 31 -7.46 -16.58 14.16
C TYR A 31 -7.83 -18.06 14.00
N SER A 32 -8.68 -18.41 13.02
CA SER A 32 -9.15 -19.78 12.78
C SER A 32 -9.27 -20.11 11.27
N PRO A 33 -8.22 -19.90 10.45
CA PRO A 33 -8.33 -20.00 8.99
C PRO A 33 -8.67 -21.41 8.49
N LEU A 34 -8.41 -22.45 9.29
CA LEU A 34 -8.74 -23.85 8.97
C LEU A 34 -10.25 -24.14 9.03
N GLU A 35 -11.03 -23.30 9.72
CA GLU A 35 -12.50 -23.41 9.77
C GLU A 35 -13.18 -22.82 8.52
N LEU A 36 -12.42 -22.13 7.67
CA LEU A 36 -12.95 -21.51 6.46
C LEU A 36 -12.79 -22.44 5.26
N THR A 37 -13.76 -22.42 4.36
CA THR A 37 -13.59 -22.95 3.01
C THR A 37 -12.63 -22.06 2.20
N ASP A 38 -12.11 -22.56 1.08
CA ASP A 38 -11.25 -21.75 0.20
C ASP A 38 -11.98 -20.50 -0.32
N GLU A 39 -13.25 -20.61 -0.68
CA GLU A 39 -14.09 -19.49 -1.10
C GLU A 39 -14.21 -18.43 -0.01
N GLN A 40 -14.44 -18.86 1.23
CA GLN A 40 -14.52 -17.97 2.39
C GLN A 40 -13.17 -17.29 2.68
N ARG A 41 -12.04 -18.00 2.51
CA ARG A 41 -10.70 -17.40 2.64
C ARG A 41 -10.47 -16.31 1.59
N VAL A 42 -10.85 -16.56 0.34
CA VAL A 42 -10.77 -15.58 -0.75
C VAL A 42 -11.63 -14.37 -0.45
N GLN A 43 -12.90 -14.57 -0.08
CA GLN A 43 -13.82 -13.49 0.26
C GLN A 43 -13.31 -12.66 1.44
N ALA A 44 -12.80 -13.30 2.51
CA ALA A 44 -12.22 -12.61 3.65
C ALA A 44 -11.00 -11.77 3.26
N SER A 45 -10.11 -12.29 2.41
CA SER A 45 -8.94 -11.55 1.92
C SER A 45 -9.31 -10.31 1.09
N LEU A 46 -10.38 -10.41 0.29
CA LEU A 46 -10.90 -9.27 -0.48
C LEU A 46 -11.55 -8.23 0.44
N LEU A 47 -12.32 -8.67 1.44
CA LEU A 47 -12.90 -7.79 2.46
C LEU A 47 -11.82 -7.04 3.24
N PHE A 48 -10.74 -7.70 3.64
CA PHE A 48 -9.59 -7.06 4.27
C PHE A 48 -9.02 -5.94 3.40
N SER A 49 -8.76 -6.24 2.12
CA SER A 49 -8.20 -5.26 1.19
C SER A 49 -9.15 -4.07 0.96
N HIS A 50 -10.45 -4.32 0.92
CA HIS A 50 -11.47 -3.29 0.79
C HIS A 50 -11.57 -2.40 2.04
N TYR A 51 -11.63 -3.02 3.23
CA TYR A 51 -11.80 -2.32 4.49
C TYR A 51 -10.69 -1.30 4.76
N PHE A 52 -9.44 -1.65 4.45
CA PHE A 52 -8.29 -0.77 4.66
C PHE A 52 -8.00 0.18 3.49
N GLY A 53 -8.53 -0.08 2.30
CA GLY A 53 -8.33 0.81 1.14
C GLY A 53 -6.89 0.90 0.65
N GLY A 54 -6.09 -0.15 0.87
CA GLY A 54 -4.65 -0.19 0.61
C GLY A 54 -3.89 -0.78 1.81
N ARG A 55 -2.60 -1.05 1.64
CA ARG A 55 -1.74 -1.60 2.74
C ARG A 55 -0.78 -0.58 3.35
N ILE A 56 -0.65 0.60 2.74
CA ILE A 56 0.27 1.66 3.16
C ILE A 56 -0.42 3.02 3.04
N GLN A 57 0.09 4.00 3.79
CA GLN A 57 -0.38 5.39 3.76
C GLN A 57 0.79 6.35 3.93
N VAL A 58 0.62 7.60 3.50
CA VAL A 58 1.57 8.69 3.77
C VAL A 58 1.17 9.38 5.06
N ALA A 59 2.13 9.57 5.95
CA ALA A 59 1.98 10.36 7.15
C ALA A 59 3.06 11.45 7.19
N SER A 60 2.71 12.63 7.70
CA SER A 60 3.69 13.69 7.89
C SER A 60 4.65 13.36 9.03
N THR A 61 5.93 13.58 8.82
CA THR A 61 6.97 13.46 9.87
C THR A 61 7.10 14.72 10.72
N MET A 62 6.51 15.83 10.27
CA MET A 62 6.47 17.10 11.01
C MET A 62 5.01 17.51 11.31
N PRO A 63 4.76 18.23 12.42
CA PRO A 63 3.42 18.76 12.68
C PRO A 63 3.05 19.81 11.63
N PHE A 64 1.85 19.67 11.05
CA PHE A 64 1.24 20.69 10.21
C PHE A 64 0.14 21.41 10.97
N CYS A 65 0.39 22.66 11.35
CA CYS A 65 -0.56 23.57 11.95
C CYS A 65 -0.25 25.01 11.53
N GLY A 66 -1.10 25.97 11.90
CA GLY A 66 -0.99 27.35 11.44
C GLY A 66 0.40 27.98 11.61
N CYS A 67 1.10 27.68 12.71
CA CYS A 67 2.43 28.22 12.97
C CYS A 67 3.58 27.50 12.25
N THR A 68 3.37 26.27 11.76
CA THR A 68 4.42 25.48 11.07
C THR A 68 4.29 25.50 9.55
N LEU A 69 3.17 25.96 9.01
CA LEU A 69 2.95 26.04 7.56
C LEU A 69 4.03 26.85 6.84
N ASN A 70 4.52 27.92 7.46
CA ASN A 70 5.57 28.75 6.87
C ASN A 70 6.97 28.11 6.89
N ILE A 71 7.17 27.08 7.74
CA ILE A 71 8.41 26.29 7.89
C ILE A 71 8.36 25.07 6.96
N GLY A 72 7.29 24.28 7.04
CA GLY A 72 7.10 23.09 6.21
C GLY A 72 6.78 23.40 4.75
N TYR A 73 6.46 24.66 4.46
CA TYR A 73 6.16 25.15 3.13
C TYR A 73 6.64 26.60 2.93
N THR A 74 6.00 27.35 2.05
CA THR A 74 6.35 28.72 1.71
C THR A 74 6.26 29.65 2.94
N PRO A 75 7.24 30.54 3.17
CA PRO A 75 8.43 30.79 2.34
C PRO A 75 9.67 30.00 2.75
N ARG A 76 9.73 29.39 3.94
CA ARG A 76 11.00 28.87 4.50
C ARG A 76 11.43 27.53 3.93
N VAL A 77 10.57 26.80 3.21
CA VAL A 77 10.98 25.64 2.41
C VAL A 77 12.12 25.96 1.43
N ALA A 78 12.30 27.25 1.08
CA ALA A 78 13.42 27.71 0.27
C ALA A 78 14.81 27.50 0.95
N ASP A 79 14.87 27.50 2.28
CA ASP A 79 16.13 27.38 3.03
C ASP A 79 16.80 26.01 2.81
N PRO A 80 16.13 24.85 3.03
CA PRO A 80 16.71 23.55 2.69
C PRO A 80 16.93 23.38 1.18
N CYS A 81 16.10 23.97 0.31
CA CYS A 81 16.32 23.93 -1.13
C CYS A 81 17.66 24.61 -1.52
N ARG A 82 17.97 25.78 -0.95
CA ARG A 82 19.24 26.47 -1.21
C ARG A 82 20.44 25.69 -0.66
N ALA A 83 20.30 25.08 0.52
CA ALA A 83 21.35 24.26 1.11
C ALA A 83 21.69 23.05 0.21
N ILE A 84 20.66 22.32 -0.26
CA ILE A 84 20.83 21.18 -1.17
C ILE A 84 21.39 21.63 -2.54
N ALA A 85 20.97 22.79 -3.03
CA ALA A 85 21.51 23.34 -4.30
C ALA A 85 22.99 23.73 -4.20
N ALA A 86 23.44 24.15 -3.01
CA ALA A 86 24.85 24.47 -2.75
C ALA A 86 25.68 23.20 -2.51
N ASP A 87 25.11 22.19 -1.85
CA ASP A 87 25.73 20.89 -1.59
C ASP A 87 24.70 19.75 -1.65
N ALA A 88 24.74 18.97 -2.72
CA ALA A 88 23.79 17.89 -2.98
C ALA A 88 23.89 16.75 -1.94
N ASP A 89 25.04 16.58 -1.29
CA ASP A 89 25.25 15.54 -0.27
C ASP A 89 24.46 15.82 1.02
N THR A 90 23.91 17.03 1.18
CA THR A 90 23.03 17.38 2.29
C THR A 90 21.58 16.92 2.09
N ALA A 91 21.21 16.41 0.91
CA ALA A 91 19.85 15.96 0.63
C ALA A 91 19.33 14.89 1.61
N PRO A 92 20.10 13.87 2.04
CA PRO A 92 19.67 12.90 3.04
C PRO A 92 19.46 13.50 4.45
N ILE A 93 20.09 14.65 4.74
CA ILE A 93 19.97 15.33 6.05
C ILE A 93 18.65 16.11 6.12
N TYR A 94 18.31 16.83 5.05
CA TYR A 94 17.15 17.73 5.02
C TYR A 94 15.88 17.10 4.45
N THR A 95 15.95 15.87 3.93
CA THR A 95 14.80 15.19 3.32
C THR A 95 14.75 13.72 3.72
N GLY A 96 13.62 13.06 3.44
CA GLY A 96 13.50 11.60 3.61
C GLY A 96 14.31 10.76 2.61
N TYR A 97 15.14 11.37 1.74
CA TYR A 97 15.88 10.67 0.70
C TYR A 97 16.73 9.52 1.23
N GLY A 98 17.39 9.71 2.38
CA GLY A 98 18.25 8.70 2.98
C GLY A 98 17.54 7.42 3.46
N ASN A 99 16.22 7.47 3.64
CA ASN A 99 15.43 6.34 4.15
C ASN A 99 14.31 5.90 3.20
N ARG A 100 14.30 6.40 1.95
CA ARG A 100 13.19 6.16 1.01
C ARG A 100 13.62 5.33 -0.20
N ILE A 101 12.82 4.32 -0.54
CA ILE A 101 13.02 3.47 -1.72
C ILE A 101 11.76 3.39 -2.60
N ALA A 102 11.94 2.97 -3.85
CA ALA A 102 10.85 2.66 -4.77
C ALA A 102 10.78 1.15 -5.05
N VAL A 103 9.58 0.56 -4.98
CA VAL A 103 9.34 -0.87 -5.23
C VAL A 103 8.75 -1.05 -6.63
N LEU A 104 9.62 -1.05 -7.63
CA LEU A 104 9.21 -1.07 -9.03
C LEU A 104 8.98 -2.49 -9.58
N SER A 105 7.90 -2.66 -10.35
CA SER A 105 7.60 -3.91 -11.06
C SER A 105 6.83 -3.65 -12.36
N ASN A 106 7.12 -4.44 -13.39
CA ASN A 106 6.36 -4.43 -14.64
C ASN A 106 5.13 -5.38 -14.61
N GLY A 107 4.86 -6.03 -13.47
CA GLY A 107 3.67 -6.86 -13.26
C GLY A 107 3.60 -8.19 -14.04
N THR A 108 4.63 -8.53 -14.81
CA THR A 108 4.59 -9.68 -15.73
C THR A 108 4.77 -11.04 -15.06
N ARG A 109 5.42 -11.08 -13.88
CA ARG A 109 5.66 -12.34 -13.14
C ARG A 109 5.78 -12.17 -11.62
N PRO A 110 4.83 -11.51 -10.93
CA PRO A 110 4.90 -11.44 -9.48
C PRO A 110 4.69 -12.83 -8.85
N LEU A 111 5.56 -13.18 -7.90
CA LEU A 111 5.49 -14.37 -7.03
C LEU A 111 5.39 -15.73 -7.73
N GLY A 112 5.75 -15.82 -9.02
CA GLY A 112 5.63 -17.07 -9.79
C GLY A 112 4.19 -17.49 -10.09
N LEU A 113 3.22 -16.62 -9.78
CA LEU A 113 1.79 -16.91 -9.91
C LEU A 113 1.22 -16.60 -11.31
N GLY A 114 2.08 -16.17 -12.25
CA GLY A 114 1.73 -15.83 -13.63
C GLY A 114 1.71 -14.33 -13.89
N ASN A 115 1.01 -13.93 -14.96
CA ASN A 115 0.91 -12.54 -15.39
C ASN A 115 -0.29 -11.85 -14.71
N TYR A 116 -0.03 -10.75 -13.99
CA TYR A 116 -1.04 -9.95 -13.30
C TYR A 116 -1.25 -8.58 -13.94
N LEU A 117 -0.98 -8.47 -15.24
CA LEU A 117 -1.49 -7.37 -16.02
C LEU A 117 -3.04 -7.36 -15.95
N SER A 118 -3.62 -6.16 -15.92
CA SER A 118 -5.06 -5.97 -16.04
C SER A 118 -5.56 -6.44 -17.40
N LYS A 119 -6.89 -6.43 -17.56
CA LYS A 119 -7.54 -6.67 -18.87
C LYS A 119 -7.03 -5.75 -20.00
N HIS A 120 -6.40 -4.63 -19.67
CA HIS A 120 -5.83 -3.67 -20.63
C HIS A 120 -4.30 -3.75 -20.74
N GLY A 121 -3.66 -4.77 -20.17
CA GLY A 121 -2.20 -4.91 -20.24
C GLY A 121 -1.43 -3.96 -19.30
N THR A 122 -2.09 -3.34 -18.32
CA THR A 122 -1.43 -2.47 -17.33
C THR A 122 -1.06 -3.23 -16.07
N PRO A 123 0.08 -2.95 -15.41
CA PRO A 123 0.56 -3.73 -14.26
C PRO A 123 -0.21 -3.49 -12.95
N ILE A 124 -1.38 -2.86 -13.00
CA ILE A 124 -2.18 -2.51 -11.82
C ILE A 124 -2.64 -3.72 -11.00
N GLY A 125 -2.77 -4.90 -11.62
CA GLY A 125 -3.10 -6.13 -10.89
C GLY A 125 -1.99 -6.60 -9.95
N ALA A 126 -0.77 -6.10 -10.10
CA ALA A 126 0.36 -6.37 -9.21
C ALA A 126 0.50 -5.36 -8.06
N LEU A 127 -0.30 -4.27 -8.03
CA LEU A 127 -0.21 -3.22 -6.99
C LEU A 127 -0.33 -3.77 -5.56
N PRO A 128 -1.28 -4.68 -5.23
CA PRO A 128 -1.35 -5.24 -3.87
C PRO A 128 -0.06 -5.92 -3.40
N ILE A 129 0.71 -6.48 -4.34
CA ILE A 129 1.99 -7.15 -4.06
C ILE A 129 3.08 -6.11 -3.80
N MET A 130 3.10 -5.02 -4.57
CA MET A 130 4.06 -3.93 -4.38
C MET A 130 3.79 -3.17 -3.08
N GLU A 131 2.52 -2.87 -2.78
CA GLU A 131 2.13 -2.28 -1.49
C GLU A 131 2.51 -3.20 -0.31
N GLY A 132 2.28 -4.51 -0.45
CA GLY A 132 2.67 -5.48 0.58
C GLY A 132 4.18 -5.48 0.84
N LYS A 133 5.00 -5.42 -0.22
CA LYS A 133 6.45 -5.26 -0.10
C LYS A 133 6.84 -3.95 0.58
N ALA A 134 6.21 -2.84 0.19
CA ALA A 134 6.45 -1.54 0.82
C ALA A 134 6.10 -1.55 2.32
N GLY A 135 4.98 -2.17 2.70
CA GLY A 135 4.60 -2.37 4.10
C GLY A 135 5.61 -3.23 4.87
N LEU A 136 6.17 -4.28 4.26
CA LEU A 136 7.21 -5.11 4.87
C LEU A 136 8.52 -4.34 5.10
N PHE A 137 8.94 -3.50 4.16
CA PHE A 137 10.10 -2.63 4.35
C PHE A 137 9.93 -1.72 5.57
N LYS A 138 8.73 -1.14 5.73
CA LYS A 138 8.43 -0.30 6.88
C LYS A 138 8.38 -1.10 8.18
N TYR A 139 7.68 -2.24 8.18
CA TYR A 139 7.47 -3.04 9.39
C TYR A 139 8.75 -3.71 9.91
N LEU A 140 9.60 -4.24 9.01
CA LEU A 140 10.78 -5.01 9.40
C LEU A 140 12.07 -4.17 9.49
N GLY A 141 12.16 -3.08 8.73
CA GLY A 141 13.40 -2.31 8.60
C GLY A 141 13.25 -0.82 8.83
N ASP A 142 12.06 -0.33 9.18
CA ASP A 142 11.75 1.11 9.28
C ASP A 142 12.09 1.91 8.00
N VAL A 143 12.08 1.26 6.84
CA VAL A 143 12.37 1.88 5.54
C VAL A 143 11.08 2.38 4.91
N ASP A 144 11.05 3.65 4.51
CA ASP A 144 9.91 4.21 3.80
C ASP A 144 9.93 3.77 2.33
N ALA A 145 8.86 3.12 1.85
CA ALA A 145 8.82 2.55 0.52
C ALA A 145 7.55 2.98 -0.23
N VAL A 146 7.70 3.27 -1.51
CA VAL A 146 6.59 3.62 -2.42
C VAL A 146 6.51 2.57 -3.54
N PRO A 147 5.35 1.94 -3.77
CA PRO A 147 5.13 0.98 -4.85
C PRO A 147 5.00 1.62 -6.23
#